data_AF-A0A965FPL3-F1
#
_entry.id   AF-A0A965FPL3-F1
#
_cell.length_a   1.000
_cell.length_b   1.000
_cell.length_c   1.000
_cell.angle_alpha   90.00
_cell.angle_beta   90.00
_cell.angle_gamma   90.00
#
_symmetry.space_group_name_H-M   'P 1'
#
loop_
_entity.id
_entity.type
_entity.pdbx_description
1 polymer ?
#
loop_
_entity_poly.entity_id
_entity_poly.type
_entity_poly.pdbx_seq_one_letter_code
_entity_poly.pdbx_strand_id
1 'polypeptide(L)'
;CFNAIKALVPNEAELELYQVHAVTEGTDAQAEVSVRLGENGRSVTAKAADPDTLVASTRAYLAALNRLMVKRTRGPNAQAMAS
;
A
#
# COMPACT_ATOMS: atom_id res chain seq x y z
N CYS A 1 -7.24 -10.39 0.01
CA CYS A 1 -6.54 -9.84 -1.18
C CYS A 1 -5.02 -9.71 -0.96
N PHE A 2 -4.54 -9.07 0.12
CA PHE A 2 -3.09 -8.79 0.28
C PHE A 2 -2.18 -10.02 0.27
N ASN A 3 -2.59 -11.13 0.89
CA ASN A 3 -1.82 -12.37 0.84
C ASN A 3 -1.66 -12.92 -0.59
N ALA A 4 -2.69 -12.77 -1.43
CA ALA A 4 -2.61 -13.16 -2.84
C ALA A 4 -1.64 -12.25 -3.60
N ILE A 5 -1.66 -10.94 -3.33
CA ILE A 5 -0.70 -9.99 -3.90
C ILE A 5 0.72 -10.34 -3.45
N LYS A 6 0.93 -10.67 -2.17
CA LYS A 6 2.24 -11.08 -1.63
C LYS A 6 2.73 -12.40 -2.24
N ALA A 7 1.83 -13.33 -2.54
CA ALA A 7 2.17 -14.56 -3.24
C ALA A 7 2.62 -14.31 -4.70
N LEU A 8 2.00 -13.33 -5.38
CA LEU A 8 2.35 -12.94 -6.76
C LEU A 8 3.59 -12.03 -6.82
N VAL A 9 3.77 -11.17 -5.83
CA VAL A 9 4.86 -10.21 -5.72
C VAL A 9 5.51 -10.37 -4.33
N PRO A 10 6.45 -11.32 -4.17
CA PRO A 10 7.12 -11.55 -2.90
C PRO A 10 7.79 -10.28 -2.38
N ASN A 11 7.53 -9.95 -1.12
CA ASN A 11 8.08 -8.77 -0.43
C ASN A 11 8.08 -8.97 1.08
N GLU A 12 8.91 -8.19 1.79
CA GLU A 12 9.04 -8.21 3.25
C GLU A 12 8.23 -7.10 3.93
N ALA A 13 7.36 -6.40 3.17
CA ALA A 13 6.57 -5.30 3.73
C ALA A 13 5.58 -5.81 4.77
N GLU A 14 5.50 -5.09 5.88
CA GLU A 14 4.56 -5.30 6.97
C GLU A 14 3.35 -4.38 6.80
N LEU A 15 2.14 -4.90 7.04
CA LEU A 15 0.93 -4.10 7.06
C LEU A 15 0.78 -3.43 8.43
N GLU A 16 1.23 -2.19 8.55
CA GLU A 16 1.18 -1.42 9.79
C GLU A 16 -0.18 -0.77 10.06
N LEU A 17 -0.93 -0.44 8.99
CA LEU A 17 -2.27 0.14 9.09
C LEU A 17 -3.13 -0.30 7.91
N TYR A 18 -4.36 -0.66 8.22
CA TYR A 18 -5.44 -0.80 7.27
C TYR A 18 -6.67 -0.11 7.86
N GLN A 19 -7.18 0.90 7.17
CA GLN A 19 -8.35 1.66 7.62
C GLN A 19 -9.30 1.86 6.44
N VAL A 20 -10.58 1.58 6.68
CA VAL A 20 -11.67 1.80 5.74
C VAL A 20 -12.54 2.93 6.28
N HIS A 21 -12.87 3.90 5.42
CA HIS A 21 -13.77 5.00 5.70
C HIS A 21 -14.90 4.98 4.67
N ALA A 22 -16.16 4.91 5.13
CA ALA A 22 -17.31 5.09 4.26
C ALA A 22 -17.45 6.58 3.93
N VAL A 23 -17.48 6.93 2.64
CA VAL A 23 -17.42 8.34 2.23
C VAL A 23 -18.81 8.99 2.22
N THR A 24 -19.90 8.25 1.99
CA THR A 24 -21.30 8.72 2.08
C THR A 24 -22.29 7.55 2.07
N GLU A 25 -23.55 7.80 2.42
CA GLU A 25 -24.68 6.86 2.24
C GLU A 25 -25.35 7.07 0.86
N GLY A 26 -25.88 6.01 0.26
CA GLY A 26 -26.60 6.04 -1.02
C GLY A 26 -25.99 5.13 -2.10
N THR A 27 -26.60 5.10 -3.28
CA THR A 27 -26.18 4.24 -4.41
C THR A 27 -24.79 4.60 -4.95
N ASP A 28 -24.29 5.80 -4.63
CA ASP A 28 -22.97 6.32 -5.00
C ASP A 28 -21.93 6.24 -3.86
N ALA A 29 -22.22 5.44 -2.81
CA ALA A 29 -21.31 5.28 -1.68
C ALA A 29 -19.94 4.74 -2.15
N GLN A 30 -18.87 5.45 -1.77
CA GLN A 30 -17.49 5.01 -1.98
C GLN A 30 -16.87 4.57 -0.66
N ALA A 31 -16.03 3.54 -0.71
CA ALA A 31 -15.11 3.22 0.36
C ALA A 31 -13.77 3.88 0.07
N GLU A 32 -13.31 4.78 0.94
CA GLU A 32 -11.92 5.20 0.97
C GLU A 32 -11.13 4.25 1.86
N VAL A 33 -10.10 3.62 1.30
CA VAL A 33 -9.20 2.75 2.04
C VAL A 33 -7.82 3.38 2.13
N SER A 34 -7.27 3.41 3.34
CA SER A 34 -5.91 3.85 3.65
C SER A 34 -5.08 2.64 4.10
N VAL A 35 -3.94 2.42 3.45
CA VAL A 35 -2.98 1.36 3.76
C VAL A 35 -1.65 1.98 4.10
N ARG A 36 -1.05 1.58 5.22
CA ARG A 36 0.35 1.87 5.56
C ARG A 36 1.16 0.60 5.54
N LEU A 37 2.23 0.61 4.74
CA LEU A 37 3.22 -0.46 4.70
C LEU A 37 4.55 0.00 5.29
N GLY A 38 5.14 -0.88 6.10
CA GLY A 38 6.43 -0.70 6.75
C GLY A 38 7.47 -1.69 6.23
N GLU A 39 8.72 -1.27 6.12
CA GLU A 39 9.87 -2.16 5.92
C GLU A 39 11.18 -1.46 6.27
N ASN A 40 12.08 -2.14 6.98
CA ASN A 40 13.43 -1.64 7.30
C ASN A 40 13.42 -0.22 7.92
N GLY A 41 12.51 0.01 8.87
CA GLY A 41 12.35 1.31 9.55
C GLY A 41 11.77 2.43 8.67
N ARG A 42 11.26 2.11 7.47
CA ARG A 42 10.59 3.05 6.58
C ARG A 42 9.12 2.69 6.47
N SER A 43 8.26 3.70 6.50
CA SER A 43 6.83 3.51 6.24
C SER A 43 6.35 4.39 5.09
N VAL A 44 5.32 3.92 4.39
CA VAL A 44 4.61 4.66 3.35
C VAL A 44 3.12 4.41 3.49
N THR A 45 2.35 5.48 3.38
CA THR A 45 0.87 5.41 3.34
C THR A 45 0.40 5.67 1.91
N ALA A 46 -0.62 4.94 1.48
CA ALA A 46 -1.37 5.23 0.27
C ALA A 46 -2.87 5.06 0.52
N LYS A 47 -3.66 5.76 -0.28
CA LYS A 47 -5.13 5.75 -0.22
C LYS A 47 -5.71 5.44 -1.58
N ALA A 48 -6.88 4.84 -1.61
CA ALA A 48 -7.70 4.70 -2.82
C ALA A 48 -9.18 4.70 -2.45
N ALA A 49 -10.02 5.26 -3.33
CA ALA A 49 -11.46 5.24 -3.19
C ALA A 49 -12.09 4.44 -4.32
N ASP A 50 -13.05 3.58 -4.01
CA ASP A 50 -13.81 2.78 -4.97
C ASP A 50 -15.15 2.37 -4.33
N PRO A 51 -16.27 2.30 -5.07
CA PRO A 51 -17.52 1.71 -4.55
C PRO A 51 -17.32 0.29 -4.03
N ASP A 52 -16.42 -0.49 -4.66
CA ASP A 52 -16.01 -1.79 -4.15
C ASP A 52 -14.83 -1.66 -3.18
N THR A 53 -15.10 -1.91 -1.89
CA THR A 53 -14.08 -1.84 -0.83
C THR A 53 -12.88 -2.74 -1.11
N LEU A 54 -13.05 -3.88 -1.78
CA LEU A 54 -11.98 -4.82 -2.08
C LEU A 54 -11.09 -4.29 -3.21
N VAL A 55 -11.68 -3.59 -4.19
CA VAL A 55 -10.95 -2.87 -5.23
C VAL A 55 -10.17 -1.69 -4.63
N ALA A 56 -10.82 -0.87 -3.79
CA ALA A 56 -10.16 0.23 -3.07
C ALA A 56 -8.98 -0.28 -2.23
N SER A 57 -9.19 -1.37 -1.48
CA SER A 57 -8.14 -2.01 -0.67
C SER A 57 -6.95 -2.46 -1.50
N THR A 58 -7.22 -3.13 -2.62
CA THR A 58 -6.18 -3.65 -3.51
C THR A 58 -5.38 -2.51 -4.14
N ARG A 59 -6.05 -1.45 -4.60
CA ARG A 59 -5.41 -0.26 -5.16
C ARG A 59 -4.55 0.47 -4.12
N ALA A 60 -5.06 0.67 -2.90
CA ALA A 60 -4.32 1.31 -1.82
C ALA A 60 -3.05 0.51 -1.45
N TYR A 61 -3.16 -0.81 -1.32
CA TYR A 61 -2.03 -1.68 -1.03
C TYR A 61 -0.97 -1.66 -2.13
N LEU A 62 -1.35 -1.81 -3.40
CA LEU A 62 -0.41 -1.75 -4.52
C LEU A 62 0.29 -0.39 -4.62
N ALA A 63 -0.44 0.71 -4.39
CA ALA A 63 0.14 2.05 -4.37
C ALA A 63 1.15 2.21 -3.22
N ALA A 64 0.85 1.69 -2.03
CA ALA A 64 1.80 1.68 -0.91
C ALA A 64 3.04 0.84 -1.24
N LEU A 65 2.85 -0.38 -1.75
CA LEU A 65 3.95 -1.27 -2.12
C LEU A 65 4.87 -0.65 -3.17
N ASN A 66 4.32 -0.04 -4.23
CA ASN A 66 5.08 0.66 -5.25
C ASN A 66 5.91 1.81 -4.66
N ARG A 67 5.32 2.62 -3.77
CA ARG A 67 6.04 3.71 -3.08
C ARG A 67 7.17 3.18 -2.21
N LEU A 68 6.96 2.05 -1.54
CA LEU A 68 7.98 1.41 -0.71
C LEU A 68 9.13 0.90 -1.57
N MET A 69 8.84 0.24 -2.70
CA MET A 69 9.84 -0.24 -3.65
C MET A 69 10.70 0.90 -4.22
N VAL A 70 10.08 2.02 -4.61
CA VAL A 70 10.83 3.22 -5.06
C VAL A 70 11.74 3.77 -3.95
N LYS A 71 11.26 3.77 -2.68
CA LYS A 71 12.10 4.16 -1.54
C LYS A 71 13.25 3.19 -1.28
N ARG A 72 13.11 1.88 -1.56
CA ARG A 72 14.25 0.93 -1.49
C ARG A 72 15.39 1.38 -2.40
N THR A 73 15.07 1.71 -3.65
CA THR A 73 16.03 2.13 -4.67
C THR A 73 16.66 3.50 -4.40
N ARG A 74 16.03 4.35 -3.58
CA ARG A 74 16.50 5.73 -3.28
C ARG A 74 17.08 5.93 -1.87
N GLY A 75 17.23 4.86 -1.09
CA GLY A 75 17.77 4.92 0.28
C GLY A 75 19.31 4.92 0.35
N PRO A 76 19.92 5.12 1.54
CA PRO A 76 21.38 5.26 1.73
C PRO A 76 22.21 4.12 1.12
N ASN A 77 21.65 2.91 1.01
CA ASN A 77 22.33 1.74 0.46
C ASN A 77 22.43 1.73 -1.08
N ALA A 78 21.75 2.62 -1.80
CA ALA A 78 21.86 2.70 -3.25
C ALA A 78 23.22 3.25 -3.73
N GLN A 79 23.96 3.98 -2.87
CA GLN A 79 25.32 4.44 -3.15
C GLN A 79 26.39 3.39 -2.82
N ALA A 80 26.15 2.53 -1.83
CA ALA A 80 27.12 1.53 -1.37
C ALA A 80 27.26 0.30 -2.29
N MET A 81 26.30 0.04 -3.17
CA MET A 81 26.35 -1.06 -4.16
C MET A 81 26.89 -0.63 -5.54
N ALA A 82 27.15 0.67 -5.73
CA ALA A 82 27.71 1.21 -6.97
C ALA A 82 29.20 1.60 -6.82
N SER A 83 29.85 1.17 -5.73
CA SER A 83 31.26 1.44 -5.39
C SER A 83 32.09 0.16 -5.43
#